data_AF-A0A2V8Z5A3-F1
#
_entry.id   AF-A0A2V8Z5A3-F1
#
_cell.length_a   1.000
_cell.length_b   1.000
_cell.length_c   1.000
_cell.angle_alpha   90.00
_cell.angle_beta   90.00
_cell.angle_gamma   90.00
#
_symmetry.space_group_name_H-M   'P 1'
#
loop_
_entity.id
_entity.type
_entity.pdbx_description
1 polymer ?
#
loop_
_entity_poly.entity_id
_entity_poly.type
_entity_poly.pdbx_seq_one_letter_code
_entity_poly.pdbx_strand_id
1 'polypeptide(L)'
;MLRRFLLLFILVAPFGSLPAFGQEELPASKTASLANPSYDQASFVAELHRISELLKDKPSRNAMAALRDSLPKRWTVSTSEGSFFISTEPLRNQLTALSSDKAQAWVNHLAEEVEYSTQTVPSSSSSQARGELERILMRPAFAGVRPPSAWELFKQRLAMWLGRLLLRLFGGIARYPLGGQILFWLLVVVAVGVVAMWVLRFFAKRDRVNALAASAPVIAVRTWQEWIRAAREAEGQGNYREAVHSAYWAGIARLEDLGVLPKDRTKTPREYLRLVVEPAAGELRSSRAHREPLTALTTELEKVWYANRGASPEAFRESLRHLEALGCPLE
;
A
#
# COMPACT_ATOMS: atom_id res chain seq x y z
N MET A 1 -37.27 -23.39 -39.94
CA MET A 1 -36.23 -23.06 -40.95
C MET A 1 -35.18 -22.22 -40.24
N LEU A 2 -34.21 -22.82 -39.56
CA LEU A 2 -32.97 -23.43 -40.06
C LEU A 2 -31.88 -22.40 -40.43
N ARG A 3 -30.96 -22.20 -39.48
CA ARG A 3 -29.49 -22.03 -39.58
C ARG A 3 -28.87 -21.12 -40.67
N ARG A 4 -27.99 -20.22 -40.21
CA ARG A 4 -26.51 -20.21 -40.47
C ARG A 4 -25.90 -19.06 -39.65
N PHE A 5 -25.24 -19.27 -38.51
CA PHE A 5 -23.86 -19.75 -38.29
C PHE A 5 -22.78 -18.91 -39.01
N LEU A 6 -22.10 -18.02 -38.26
CA LEU A 6 -20.65 -17.89 -38.33
C LEU A 6 -20.13 -17.38 -36.97
N LEU A 7 -19.65 -18.33 -36.17
CA LEU A 7 -18.80 -18.12 -35.01
C LEU A 7 -17.36 -17.96 -35.52
N LEU A 8 -16.62 -16.95 -35.04
CA LEU A 8 -15.17 -16.99 -35.05
C LEU A 8 -14.69 -17.20 -33.61
N PHE A 9 -14.16 -18.39 -33.40
CA PHE A 9 -13.55 -18.92 -32.19
C PHE A 9 -12.03 -18.79 -32.36
N ILE A 10 -11.32 -18.12 -31.44
CA ILE A 10 -9.87 -18.30 -31.23
C ILE A 10 -9.67 -18.22 -29.70
N LEU A 11 -9.80 -19.35 -29.01
CA LEU A 11 -8.76 -20.30 -28.58
C LEU A 11 -7.93 -19.80 -27.39
N VAL A 12 -8.13 -20.47 -26.26
CA VAL A 12 -7.36 -20.40 -25.02
C VAL A 12 -6.42 -21.62 -24.95
N ALA A 13 -5.29 -21.44 -24.25
CA ALA A 13 -4.47 -22.44 -23.51
C ALA A 13 -3.08 -22.80 -24.11
N PRO A 14 -2.16 -23.42 -23.33
CA PRO A 14 -0.98 -22.80 -22.71
C PRO A 14 0.33 -23.57 -23.07
N PHE A 15 1.38 -23.49 -22.24
CA PHE A 15 2.77 -24.04 -22.33
C PHE A 15 3.78 -22.89 -22.56
N GLY A 16 4.70 -22.55 -21.66
CA GLY A 16 5.53 -23.42 -20.82
C GLY A 16 6.87 -23.61 -21.53
N SER A 17 7.91 -22.87 -21.07
CA SER A 17 9.37 -23.13 -21.16
C SER A 17 10.19 -21.91 -21.60
N LEU A 18 11.18 -21.55 -20.77
CA LEU A 18 12.27 -20.60 -21.01
C LEU A 18 13.06 -20.95 -22.29
N PRO A 19 13.72 -19.96 -22.91
CA PRO A 19 15.14 -20.14 -23.15
C PRO A 19 15.99 -18.97 -22.70
N ALA A 20 17.21 -19.36 -22.37
CA ALA A 20 18.31 -18.57 -21.84
C ALA A 20 18.82 -17.50 -22.80
N PHE A 21 19.50 -16.52 -22.18
CA PHE A 21 20.39 -15.54 -22.76
C PHE A 21 21.26 -16.10 -23.90
N GLY A 22 21.24 -15.41 -25.04
CA GLY A 22 22.24 -15.49 -26.09
C GLY A 22 22.42 -14.09 -26.66
N GLN A 23 23.56 -13.47 -26.36
CA GLN A 23 24.04 -12.25 -27.01
C GLN A 23 24.17 -12.49 -28.52
N GLU A 24 23.64 -11.60 -29.34
CA GLU A 24 24.30 -11.27 -30.59
C GLU A 24 23.94 -9.86 -31.07
N GLU A 25 25.00 -9.15 -31.41
CA GLU A 25 25.09 -7.78 -31.87
C GLU A 25 24.34 -7.56 -33.20
N LEU A 26 23.72 -6.38 -33.32
CA LEU A 26 23.29 -5.79 -34.59
C LEU A 26 23.62 -4.28 -34.55
N PRO A 27 23.88 -3.64 -35.70
CA PRO A 27 25.13 -2.93 -35.91
C PRO A 27 25.00 -1.40 -35.97
N ALA A 28 26.14 -0.76 -35.73
CA ALA A 28 26.56 0.59 -36.09
C ALA A 28 25.50 1.52 -36.72
N SER A 29 24.73 2.20 -35.87
CA SER A 29 24.21 3.53 -36.20
C SER A 29 25.20 4.57 -35.72
N LYS A 30 25.99 5.07 -36.68
CA LYS A 30 26.94 6.19 -36.55
C LYS A 30 26.18 7.47 -36.18
N THR A 31 25.81 7.61 -34.90
CA THR A 31 25.38 8.89 -34.32
C THR A 31 26.51 9.38 -33.44
N ALA A 32 27.04 10.55 -33.79
CA ALA A 32 28.18 11.19 -33.15
C ALA A 32 28.15 11.07 -31.62
N SER A 33 29.23 10.49 -31.10
CA SER A 33 29.63 10.56 -29.70
C SER A 33 29.69 12.03 -29.25
N LEU A 34 28.66 12.48 -28.54
CA LEU A 34 28.81 13.51 -27.51
C LEU A 34 29.07 12.75 -26.22
N ALA A 35 30.31 12.30 -26.06
CA ALA A 35 30.82 11.69 -24.84
C ALA A 35 30.39 12.56 -23.66
N ASN A 36 29.55 12.03 -22.76
CA ASN A 36 29.37 12.66 -21.45
C ASN A 36 30.67 12.39 -20.68
N PRO A 37 31.49 13.41 -20.39
CA PRO A 37 32.69 13.18 -19.62
C PRO A 37 32.31 12.67 -18.23
N SER A 38 32.83 11.49 -17.88
CA SER A 38 32.78 10.95 -16.53
C SER A 38 33.98 11.52 -15.78
N TYR A 39 33.73 12.31 -14.74
CA TYR A 39 34.77 12.89 -13.92
C TYR A 39 34.90 12.10 -12.63
N ASP A 40 36.13 11.75 -12.26
CA ASP A 40 36.45 11.42 -10.87
C ASP A 40 36.40 12.71 -10.01
N GLN A 41 36.15 12.59 -8.71
CA GLN A 41 35.91 13.74 -7.82
C GLN A 41 37.05 14.77 -7.86
N ALA A 42 38.31 14.32 -7.87
CA ALA A 42 39.48 15.20 -7.99
C ALA A 42 39.59 15.87 -9.37
N SER A 43 39.23 15.13 -10.43
CA SER A 43 39.23 15.64 -11.81
C SER A 43 38.10 16.66 -12.03
N PHE A 44 36.98 16.51 -11.31
CA PHE A 44 35.86 17.44 -11.35
C PHE A 44 36.22 18.78 -10.70
N VAL A 45 36.87 18.77 -9.54
CA VAL A 45 37.34 19.98 -8.85
C VAL A 45 38.35 20.75 -9.72
N ALA A 46 39.29 20.05 -10.37
CA ALA A 46 40.24 20.67 -11.29
C ALA A 46 39.55 21.35 -12.49
N GLU A 47 38.49 20.74 -13.03
CA GLU A 47 37.70 21.33 -14.12
C GLU A 47 36.93 22.58 -13.65
N LEU A 48 36.39 22.57 -12.43
CA LEU A 48 35.74 23.75 -11.85
C LEU A 48 36.73 24.91 -11.67
N HIS A 49 37.94 24.66 -11.15
CA HIS A 49 38.98 25.69 -11.03
C HIS A 49 39.45 26.22 -12.37
N ARG A 50 39.54 25.37 -13.40
CA ARG A 50 39.83 25.82 -14.78
C ARG A 50 38.77 26.79 -15.29
N ILE A 51 37.48 26.48 -15.07
CA ILE A 51 36.36 27.32 -15.50
C ILE A 51 36.34 28.63 -14.70
N SER A 52 36.64 28.61 -13.41
CA SER A 52 36.66 29.83 -12.59
C SER A 52 37.77 30.80 -13.01
N GLU A 53 38.97 30.30 -13.33
CA GLU A 53 40.07 31.14 -13.85
C GLU A 53 39.73 31.73 -15.22
N LEU A 54 39.08 30.98 -16.12
CA LEU A 54 38.61 31.51 -17.41
C LEU A 54 37.54 32.63 -17.26
N LEU A 55 36.76 32.60 -16.19
CA LEU A 55 35.72 33.60 -15.91
C LEU A 55 36.26 34.84 -15.17
N LYS A 56 37.37 34.69 -14.47
CA LYS A 56 38.07 35.77 -13.75
C LYS A 56 38.60 36.85 -14.70
N ASP A 57 39.04 36.45 -15.89
CA ASP A 57 39.55 37.35 -16.93
C ASP A 57 38.44 38.12 -17.69
N LYS A 58 37.19 38.05 -17.21
CA LYS A 58 36.01 38.74 -17.79
C LYS A 58 35.91 38.52 -19.32
N PRO A 59 35.70 37.27 -19.74
CA PRO A 59 35.70 36.89 -21.14
C PRO A 59 34.70 37.69 -21.98
N SER A 60 35.04 37.97 -23.23
CA SER A 60 34.16 38.65 -24.18
C SER A 60 32.84 37.88 -24.39
N ARG A 61 31.80 38.56 -24.88
CA ARG A 61 30.47 37.95 -25.18
C ARG A 61 30.57 36.68 -26.04
N ASN A 62 31.50 36.64 -27.00
CA ASN A 62 31.72 35.48 -27.86
C ASN A 62 32.42 34.33 -27.13
N ALA A 63 33.37 34.65 -26.25
CA ALA A 63 34.05 33.64 -25.42
C ALA A 63 33.09 33.02 -24.38
N MET A 64 32.18 33.81 -23.79
CA MET A 64 31.13 33.29 -22.91
C MET A 64 30.15 32.37 -23.65
N ALA A 65 29.77 32.70 -24.89
CA ALA A 65 28.92 31.85 -25.72
C ALA A 65 29.63 30.54 -26.10
N ALA A 66 30.91 30.61 -26.49
CA ALA A 66 31.72 29.43 -26.78
C ALA A 66 31.88 28.51 -25.55
N LEU A 67 32.13 29.08 -24.36
CA LEU A 67 32.21 28.33 -23.11
C LEU A 67 30.87 27.68 -22.75
N ARG A 68 29.74 28.38 -22.94
CA ARG A 68 28.41 27.79 -22.77
C ARG A 68 28.24 26.59 -23.70
N ASP A 69 28.59 26.73 -24.97
CA ASP A 69 28.35 25.71 -25.99
C ASP A 69 29.28 24.51 -25.83
N SER A 70 30.48 24.68 -25.26
CA SER A 70 31.43 23.60 -24.98
C SER A 70 31.09 22.77 -23.73
N LEU A 71 30.29 23.30 -22.80
CA LEU A 71 29.88 22.53 -21.62
C LEU A 71 29.00 21.34 -22.07
N PRO A 72 29.02 20.19 -21.36
CA PRO A 72 28.01 19.13 -21.54
C PRO A 72 26.71 19.51 -20.83
N LYS A 73 25.57 18.92 -21.19
CA LYS A 73 24.28 19.21 -20.53
C LYS A 73 24.22 18.69 -19.09
N ARG A 74 24.99 17.65 -18.78
CA ARG A 74 25.09 17.01 -17.47
C ARG A 74 26.53 16.54 -17.25
N TRP A 75 27.06 16.78 -16.07
CA TRP A 75 28.29 16.16 -15.60
C TRP A 75 27.95 14.90 -14.82
N THR A 76 28.68 13.81 -15.10
CA THR A 76 28.59 12.58 -14.32
C THR A 76 29.82 12.52 -13.44
N VAL A 77 29.65 12.60 -12.13
CA VAL A 77 30.74 12.53 -11.15
C VAL A 77 30.65 11.20 -10.44
N SER A 78 31.69 10.38 -10.56
CA SER A 78 31.79 9.11 -9.86
C SER A 78 32.46 9.33 -8.50
N THR A 79 31.77 8.97 -7.42
CA THR A 79 32.33 8.97 -6.05
C THR A 79 32.33 7.56 -5.48
N SER A 80 32.98 7.36 -4.33
CA SER A 80 32.99 6.08 -3.61
C SER A 80 31.59 5.57 -3.20
N GLU A 81 30.58 6.46 -3.14
CA GLU A 81 29.19 6.13 -2.79
C GLU A 81 28.27 5.90 -4.00
N GLY A 82 28.70 6.23 -5.22
CA GLY A 82 27.90 6.08 -6.43
C GLY A 82 28.17 7.13 -7.51
N SER A 83 27.43 7.05 -8.62
CA SER A 83 27.52 8.03 -9.71
C SER A 83 26.43 9.10 -9.55
N PHE A 84 26.85 10.37 -9.47
CA PHE A 84 25.97 11.51 -9.30
C PHE A 84 25.89 12.33 -10.59
N PHE A 85 24.69 12.85 -10.88
CA PHE A 85 24.44 13.70 -12.05
C PHE A 85 24.32 15.16 -11.60
N ILE A 86 25.25 16.01 -12.04
CA ILE A 86 25.22 17.46 -11.77
C ILE A 86 24.77 18.18 -13.05
N SER A 87 23.72 19.00 -12.94
CA SER A 87 23.21 19.79 -14.06
C SER A 87 24.08 21.02 -14.28
N THR A 88 24.46 21.28 -15.53
CA THR A 88 25.20 22.51 -15.93
C THR A 88 24.26 23.67 -16.25
N GLU A 89 22.95 23.49 -16.10
CA GLU A 89 21.93 24.48 -16.43
C GLU A 89 22.06 25.80 -15.66
N PRO A 90 22.34 25.82 -14.33
CA PRO A 90 22.55 27.06 -13.60
C PRO A 90 23.73 27.89 -14.15
N LEU A 91 24.84 27.23 -14.49
CA LEU A 91 26.02 27.87 -15.09
C LEU A 91 25.71 28.42 -16.48
N ARG A 92 25.03 27.66 -17.33
CA ARG A 92 24.61 28.11 -18.67
C ARG A 92 23.68 29.32 -18.62
N ASN A 93 22.77 29.36 -17.65
CA ASN A 93 21.85 30.47 -17.47
C ASN A 93 22.61 31.74 -17.09
N GLN A 94 23.61 31.64 -16.22
CA GLN A 94 24.45 32.79 -15.83
C GLN A 94 25.38 33.25 -16.95
N LEU A 95 25.92 32.33 -17.75
CA LEU A 95 26.67 32.67 -18.98
C LEU A 95 25.78 33.33 -20.03
N THR A 96 24.51 32.91 -20.15
CA THR A 96 23.53 33.53 -21.05
C THR A 96 23.13 34.92 -20.58
N ALA A 97 23.08 35.15 -19.27
CA ALA A 97 22.86 36.45 -18.64
C ALA A 97 24.09 37.38 -18.70
N LEU A 98 25.21 36.93 -19.30
CA LEU A 98 26.49 37.65 -19.41
C LEU A 98 27.08 38.08 -18.05
N SER A 99 26.73 37.35 -16.99
CA SER A 99 27.18 37.64 -15.63
C SER A 99 28.37 36.77 -15.25
N SER A 100 29.56 37.15 -15.73
CA SER A 100 30.82 36.42 -15.44
C SER A 100 31.08 36.30 -13.93
N ASP A 101 30.83 37.38 -13.17
CA ASP A 101 31.09 37.42 -11.73
C ASP A 101 30.18 36.44 -10.96
N LYS A 102 28.91 36.32 -11.36
CA LYS A 102 27.96 35.36 -10.74
C LYS A 102 28.33 33.92 -11.11
N ALA A 103 28.68 33.70 -12.38
CA ALA A 103 29.13 32.40 -12.87
C ALA A 103 30.38 31.93 -12.12
N GLN A 104 31.34 32.83 -11.91
CA GLN A 104 32.54 32.55 -11.14
C GLN A 104 32.23 32.25 -9.66
N ALA A 105 31.38 33.06 -9.01
CA ALA A 105 30.97 32.83 -7.62
C ALA A 105 30.27 31.46 -7.44
N TRP A 106 29.42 31.08 -8.39
CA TRP A 106 28.75 29.79 -8.37
C TRP A 106 29.72 28.61 -8.54
N VAL A 107 30.68 28.72 -9.47
CA VAL A 107 31.70 27.68 -9.69
C VAL A 107 32.61 27.53 -8.46
N ASN A 108 33.04 28.65 -7.86
CA ASN A 108 33.88 28.63 -6.66
C ASN A 108 33.17 27.99 -5.46
N HIS A 109 31.91 28.36 -5.22
CA HIS A 109 31.11 27.74 -4.14
C HIS A 109 30.93 26.25 -4.38
N LEU A 110 30.76 25.82 -5.63
CA LEU A 110 30.63 24.39 -5.96
C LEU A 110 31.95 23.64 -5.74
N ALA A 111 33.09 24.25 -6.08
CA ALA A 111 34.41 23.66 -5.83
C ALA A 111 34.69 23.51 -4.33
N GLU A 112 34.41 24.55 -3.54
CA GLU A 112 34.59 24.57 -2.08
C GLU A 112 33.74 23.51 -1.37
N GLU A 113 32.48 23.35 -1.77
CA GLU A 113 31.57 22.33 -1.20
C GLU A 113 32.07 20.90 -1.48
N VAL A 114 32.59 20.65 -2.69
CA VAL A 114 33.12 19.33 -3.07
C VAL A 114 34.43 19.04 -2.34
N GLU A 115 35.31 20.03 -2.20
CA GLU A 115 36.56 19.93 -1.44
C GLU A 115 36.29 19.69 0.05
N TYR A 116 35.38 20.45 0.66
CA TYR A 116 34.99 20.26 2.06
C TYR A 116 34.44 18.85 2.32
N SER A 117 33.64 18.32 1.38
CA SER A 117 33.08 16.96 1.44
C SER A 117 34.15 15.87 1.33
N THR A 118 35.26 16.11 0.61
CA THR A 118 36.37 15.13 0.55
C THR A 118 37.17 15.03 1.86
N GLN A 119 37.25 16.14 2.61
CA GLN A 119 38.17 16.25 3.73
C GLN A 119 37.54 15.84 5.07
N THR A 120 36.21 15.86 5.17
CA THR A 120 35.51 15.74 6.46
C THR A 120 34.71 14.44 6.67
N VAL A 121 34.45 13.62 5.64
CA VAL A 121 33.52 12.48 5.77
C VAL A 121 34.13 11.15 5.33
N PRO A 122 34.40 10.20 6.26
CA PRO A 122 34.65 8.81 5.90
C PRO A 122 33.37 8.22 5.31
N SER A 123 33.41 7.70 4.07
CA SER A 123 32.24 7.18 3.33
C SER A 123 31.47 6.04 4.02
N SER A 124 31.96 5.52 5.16
CA SER A 124 31.29 4.52 5.99
C SER A 124 30.27 5.10 6.99
N SER A 125 30.33 6.39 7.33
CA SER A 125 29.43 7.01 8.32
C SER A 125 28.13 7.57 7.73
N SER A 126 28.07 7.77 6.40
CA SER A 126 26.92 8.38 5.72
C SER A 126 25.69 7.46 5.67
N SER A 127 25.88 6.16 5.55
CA SER A 127 24.78 5.18 5.48
C SER A 127 24.06 5.03 6.82
N GLN A 128 24.80 4.94 7.93
CA GLN A 128 24.23 4.94 9.28
C GLN A 128 23.59 6.29 9.64
N ALA A 129 24.21 7.42 9.25
CA ALA A 129 23.64 8.74 9.47
C ALA A 129 22.32 8.95 8.69
N ARG A 130 22.22 8.44 7.45
CA ARG A 130 20.99 8.47 6.66
C ARG A 130 19.87 7.66 7.30
N GLY A 131 20.17 6.46 7.81
CA GLY A 131 19.21 5.63 8.53
C GLY A 131 18.67 6.31 9.79
N GLU A 132 19.54 6.99 10.53
CA GLU A 132 19.17 7.72 11.74
C GLU A 132 18.36 9.00 11.42
N LEU A 133 18.71 9.72 10.35
CA LEU A 133 17.94 10.86 9.85
C LEU A 133 16.53 10.44 9.42
N GLU A 134 16.40 9.34 8.70
CA GLU A 134 15.11 8.85 8.23
C GLU A 134 14.21 8.43 9.42
N ARG A 135 14.81 7.81 10.45
CA ARG A 135 14.14 7.50 11.73
C ARG A 135 13.64 8.76 12.44
N ILE A 136 14.41 9.85 12.42
CA ILE A 136 14.03 11.14 13.03
C ILE A 136 12.92 11.82 12.22
N LEU A 137 13.00 11.82 10.88
CA LEU A 137 11.98 12.41 9.99
C LEU A 137 10.67 11.62 9.95
N MET A 138 10.71 10.33 10.33
CA MET A 138 9.51 9.51 10.55
C MET A 138 8.76 9.87 11.83
N ARG A 139 9.37 10.63 12.75
CA ARG A 139 8.74 11.02 14.02
C ARG A 139 7.57 12.00 13.78
N PRO A 140 6.42 11.84 14.47
CA PRO A 140 5.23 12.67 14.26
C PRO A 140 5.45 14.19 14.38
N ALA A 141 6.46 14.61 15.13
CA ALA A 141 6.83 16.02 15.34
C ALA A 141 7.36 16.73 14.08
N PHE A 142 7.81 15.98 13.06
CA PHE A 142 8.32 16.55 11.80
C PHE A 142 7.34 16.41 10.62
N ALA A 143 6.08 16.05 10.90
CA ALA A 143 5.06 15.89 9.85
C ALA A 143 4.76 17.19 9.06
N GLY A 144 5.09 18.36 9.63
CA GLY A 144 4.86 19.66 8.99
C GLY A 144 5.93 20.15 8.01
N VAL A 145 7.11 19.51 7.94
CA VAL A 145 8.25 19.96 7.10
C VAL A 145 8.61 18.91 6.03
N ARG A 146 7.71 17.96 5.75
CA ARG A 146 7.95 16.95 4.72
C ARG A 146 7.86 17.57 3.32
N PRO A 147 8.78 17.23 2.39
CA PRO A 147 8.57 17.52 0.97
C PRO A 147 7.26 16.88 0.51
N PRO A 148 6.53 17.50 -0.45
CA PRO A 148 5.22 17.02 -0.88
C PRO A 148 5.28 15.54 -1.23
N SER A 149 4.44 14.74 -0.60
CA SER A 149 4.42 13.30 -0.86
C SER A 149 4.03 13.04 -2.32
N ALA A 150 4.51 11.94 -2.92
CA ALA A 150 4.14 11.56 -4.29
C ALA A 150 2.61 11.51 -4.49
N TRP A 151 1.87 11.19 -3.43
CA TRP A 151 0.42 11.21 -3.39
C TRP A 151 -0.18 12.62 -3.43
N GLU A 152 0.44 13.58 -2.75
CA GLU A 152 0.02 14.99 -2.80
C GLU A 152 0.31 15.61 -4.17
N LEU A 153 1.47 15.31 -4.76
CA LEU A 153 1.79 15.73 -6.14
C LEU A 153 0.81 15.13 -7.14
N PHE A 154 0.42 13.86 -6.97
CA PHE A 154 -0.60 13.22 -7.79
C PHE A 154 -1.97 13.91 -7.63
N LYS A 155 -2.41 14.19 -6.40
CA LYS A 155 -3.65 14.93 -6.14
C LYS A 155 -3.64 16.31 -6.77
N GLN A 156 -2.54 17.05 -6.66
CA GLN A 156 -2.40 18.37 -7.30
C GLN A 156 -2.52 18.27 -8.82
N ARG A 157 -1.87 17.27 -9.43
CA ARG A 157 -1.92 17.05 -10.88
C ARG A 157 -3.33 16.65 -11.34
N LEU A 158 -3.99 15.79 -10.58
CA LEU A 158 -5.37 15.37 -10.84
C LEU A 158 -6.35 16.52 -10.70
N ALA A 159 -6.21 17.36 -9.67
CA ALA A 159 -7.06 18.53 -9.45
C ALA A 159 -6.92 19.56 -10.58
N MET A 160 -5.69 19.84 -11.03
CA MET A 160 -5.44 20.72 -12.18
C MET A 160 -5.99 20.16 -13.50
N TRP A 161 -5.91 18.84 -13.69
CA TRP A 161 -6.51 18.19 -14.85
C TRP A 161 -8.04 18.29 -14.81
N LEU A 162 -8.64 18.00 -13.66
CA LEU A 162 -10.08 18.00 -13.46
C LEU A 162 -10.67 19.41 -13.61
N GLY A 163 -10.00 20.44 -13.06
CA GLY A 163 -10.40 21.83 -13.22
C GLY A 163 -10.38 22.29 -14.68
N ARG A 164 -9.36 21.91 -15.45
CA ARG A 164 -9.31 22.21 -16.90
C ARG A 164 -10.40 21.49 -17.68
N LEU A 165 -10.70 20.23 -17.33
CA LEU A 165 -11.79 19.49 -17.93
C LEU A 165 -13.14 20.16 -17.62
N LEU A 166 -13.38 20.55 -16.37
CA LEU A 166 -14.59 21.28 -15.96
C LEU A 166 -14.73 22.61 -16.71
N LEU A 167 -13.68 23.44 -16.74
CA LEU A 167 -13.74 24.73 -17.46
C LEU A 167 -14.02 24.54 -18.96
N ARG A 168 -13.48 23.49 -19.59
CA ARG A 168 -13.74 23.16 -20.99
C ARG A 168 -15.19 22.69 -21.22
N LEU A 169 -15.75 21.94 -20.27
CA LEU A 169 -17.14 21.48 -20.32
C LEU A 169 -18.11 22.66 -20.09
N PHE A 170 -17.91 23.45 -19.04
CA PHE A 170 -18.75 24.62 -18.73
C PHE A 170 -18.64 25.72 -19.79
N GLY A 171 -17.46 25.93 -20.38
CA GLY A 171 -17.29 26.86 -21.50
C GLY A 171 -18.02 26.43 -22.78
N GLY A 172 -18.22 25.12 -22.98
CA GLY A 172 -18.98 24.57 -24.10
C GLY A 172 -20.50 24.66 -23.93
N ILE A 173 -20.99 24.58 -22.69
CA ILE A 173 -22.43 24.68 -22.36
C ILE A 173 -23.02 26.04 -22.73
N ALA A 174 -22.26 27.13 -22.54
CA ALA A 174 -22.74 28.48 -22.84
C ALA A 174 -23.00 28.75 -24.34
N ARG A 175 -22.45 27.92 -25.24
CA ARG A 175 -22.57 28.10 -26.70
C ARG A 175 -23.61 27.19 -27.38
N TYR A 176 -24.03 26.08 -26.77
CA TYR A 176 -24.97 25.15 -27.40
C TYR A 176 -25.97 24.56 -26.37
N PRO A 177 -27.29 24.78 -26.52
CA PRO A 177 -28.30 24.27 -25.60
C PRO A 177 -28.35 22.73 -25.54
N LEU A 178 -27.99 22.03 -26.62
CA LEU A 178 -27.86 20.56 -26.62
C LEU A 178 -26.69 20.08 -25.75
N GLY A 179 -25.61 20.86 -25.64
CA GLY A 179 -24.43 20.49 -24.85
C GLY A 179 -24.72 20.45 -23.35
N GLY A 180 -25.57 21.36 -22.87
CA GLY A 180 -26.04 21.37 -21.49
C GLY A 180 -26.85 20.12 -21.12
N GLN A 181 -27.72 19.67 -22.02
CA GLN A 181 -28.54 18.47 -21.78
C GLN A 181 -27.69 17.19 -21.77
N ILE A 182 -26.73 17.06 -22.69
CA ILE A 182 -25.80 15.92 -22.69
C ILE A 182 -24.95 15.92 -21.42
N LEU A 183 -24.47 17.09 -20.98
CA LEU A 183 -23.67 17.18 -19.76
C LEU A 183 -24.49 16.89 -18.50
N PHE A 184 -25.73 17.36 -18.45
CA PHE A 184 -26.64 17.05 -17.35
C PHE A 184 -26.84 15.54 -17.21
N TRP A 185 -27.17 14.85 -18.30
CA TRP A 185 -27.32 13.40 -18.29
C TRP A 185 -25.99 12.67 -17.98
N LEU A 186 -24.86 13.16 -18.48
CA LEU A 186 -23.55 12.60 -18.14
C LEU A 186 -23.22 12.77 -16.65
N LEU A 187 -23.52 13.93 -16.06
CA LEU A 187 -23.33 14.19 -14.64
C LEU A 187 -24.25 13.29 -13.79
N VAL A 188 -25.50 13.11 -14.19
CA VAL A 188 -26.46 12.21 -13.53
C VAL A 188 -25.94 10.76 -13.58
N VAL A 189 -25.49 10.28 -14.74
CA VAL A 189 -24.93 8.92 -14.89
C VAL A 189 -23.67 8.75 -14.04
N VAL A 190 -22.78 9.74 -14.00
CA VAL A 190 -21.58 9.71 -13.15
C VAL A 190 -21.97 9.72 -11.67
N ALA A 191 -22.90 10.57 -11.25
CA ALA A 191 -23.35 10.62 -9.86
C ALA A 191 -24.00 9.31 -9.43
N VAL A 192 -24.90 8.75 -10.24
CA VAL A 192 -25.51 7.43 -10.00
C VAL A 192 -24.44 6.34 -10.00
N GLY A 193 -23.48 6.38 -10.93
CA GLY A 193 -22.36 5.43 -10.99
C GLY A 193 -21.44 5.52 -9.77
N VAL A 194 -21.15 6.72 -9.27
CA VAL A 194 -20.38 6.92 -8.04
C VAL A 194 -21.15 6.43 -6.83
N VAL A 195 -22.44 6.75 -6.70
CA VAL A 195 -23.29 6.24 -5.62
C VAL A 195 -23.38 4.72 -5.68
N ALA A 196 -23.62 4.15 -6.87
CA ALA A 196 -23.64 2.70 -7.07
C ALA A 196 -22.28 2.07 -6.74
N MET A 197 -21.17 2.65 -7.18
CA MET A 197 -19.83 2.20 -6.81
C MET A 197 -19.58 2.33 -5.32
N TRP A 198 -20.04 3.41 -4.68
CA TRP A 198 -19.86 3.65 -3.25
C TRP A 198 -20.68 2.67 -2.43
N VAL A 199 -21.93 2.43 -2.82
CA VAL A 199 -22.80 1.36 -2.35
C VAL A 199 -22.11 0.02 -2.55
N LEU A 200 -21.71 -0.35 -3.76
CA LEU A 200 -21.02 -1.61 -4.04
C LEU A 200 -19.70 -1.76 -3.29
N ARG A 201 -18.96 -0.69 -3.04
CA ARG A 201 -17.70 -0.74 -2.29
C ARG A 201 -17.94 -0.80 -0.80
N PHE A 202 -19.00 -0.17 -0.32
CA PHE A 202 -19.45 -0.26 1.06
C PHE A 202 -20.04 -1.63 1.34
N PHE A 203 -20.81 -2.18 0.40
CA PHE A 203 -21.30 -3.55 0.40
C PHE A 203 -20.18 -4.55 0.18
N ALA A 204 -19.15 -4.33 -0.65
CA ALA A 204 -18.04 -5.27 -0.81
C ALA A 204 -17.06 -5.27 0.38
N LYS A 205 -16.86 -4.10 1.01
CA LYS A 205 -16.18 -4.03 2.32
C LYS A 205 -17.02 -4.68 3.39
N ARG A 206 -18.34 -4.48 3.34
CA ARG A 206 -19.28 -5.18 4.18
C ARG A 206 -19.36 -6.63 3.81
N ASP A 207 -19.19 -7.13 2.59
CA ASP A 207 -19.26 -8.54 2.23
C ASP A 207 -17.97 -9.22 2.64
N ARG A 208 -16.84 -8.50 2.72
CA ARG A 208 -15.68 -8.98 3.50
C ARG A 208 -15.95 -9.07 5.02
N VAL A 209 -16.99 -8.40 5.53
CA VAL A 209 -17.40 -8.39 6.96
C VAL A 209 -18.75 -9.12 7.20
N ASN A 210 -19.55 -9.38 6.15
CA ASN A 210 -20.96 -9.77 6.08
C ASN A 210 -21.13 -10.99 5.15
N ALA A 211 -20.11 -11.41 4.37
CA ALA A 211 -20.00 -12.82 4.02
C ALA A 211 -19.78 -13.68 5.28
N LEU A 212 -19.50 -13.05 6.44
CA LEU A 212 -19.61 -13.66 7.76
C LEU A 212 -20.87 -13.25 8.55
N ALA A 213 -21.79 -12.50 7.96
CA ALA A 213 -23.07 -12.15 8.58
C ALA A 213 -24.12 -11.82 7.51
N ALA A 214 -24.53 -12.84 6.75
CA ALA A 214 -25.87 -12.82 6.19
C ALA A 214 -26.82 -12.86 7.39
N SER A 215 -27.45 -11.73 7.70
CA SER A 215 -28.72 -11.74 8.43
C SER A 215 -29.73 -12.42 7.52
N ALA A 216 -29.69 -13.76 7.51
CA ALA A 216 -30.78 -14.58 7.03
C ALA A 216 -31.90 -14.43 8.07
N PRO A 217 -33.06 -13.86 7.69
CA PRO A 217 -34.22 -14.01 8.54
C PRO A 217 -34.60 -15.50 8.51
N VAL A 218 -34.95 -16.04 9.68
CA VAL A 218 -35.30 -17.45 9.95
C VAL A 218 -34.10 -18.36 10.18
N ILE A 219 -33.62 -18.34 11.42
CA ILE A 219 -33.11 -19.48 12.23
C ILE A 219 -32.79 -20.75 11.41
N ALA A 220 -31.71 -20.73 10.64
CA ALA A 220 -30.96 -21.96 10.40
C ALA A 220 -30.14 -22.18 11.66
N VAL A 221 -30.61 -23.04 12.57
CA VAL A 221 -29.83 -23.48 13.73
C VAL A 221 -28.62 -24.22 13.18
N ARG A 222 -27.50 -23.52 13.04
CA ARG A 222 -26.25 -24.16 12.63
C ARG A 222 -25.91 -25.25 13.64
N THR A 223 -25.62 -26.45 13.15
CA THR A 223 -25.21 -27.56 14.00
C THR A 223 -23.83 -27.29 14.60
N TRP A 224 -23.47 -28.00 15.67
CA TRP A 224 -22.15 -27.87 16.27
C TRP A 224 -21.01 -28.18 15.26
N GLN A 225 -21.24 -29.07 14.30
CA GLN A 225 -20.29 -29.41 13.22
C GLN A 225 -20.07 -28.25 12.26
N GLU A 226 -21.13 -27.54 11.90
CA GLU A 226 -21.05 -26.37 11.02
C GLU A 226 -20.28 -25.23 11.69
N TRP A 227 -20.45 -25.06 13.01
CA TRP A 227 -19.67 -24.10 13.78
C TRP A 227 -18.19 -24.46 13.88
N ILE A 228 -17.84 -25.74 14.06
CA ILE A 228 -16.43 -26.17 14.03
C ILE A 228 -15.82 -25.97 12.65
N ARG A 229 -16.56 -26.27 11.57
CA ARG A 229 -16.09 -26.01 10.21
C ARG A 229 -15.80 -24.53 9.99
N ALA A 230 -16.70 -23.65 10.42
CA ALA A 230 -16.51 -22.21 10.38
C ALA A 230 -15.29 -21.76 11.21
N ALA A 231 -15.07 -22.39 12.36
CA ALA A 231 -13.91 -22.12 13.21
C ALA A 231 -12.58 -22.48 12.53
N ARG A 232 -12.48 -23.67 11.89
CA ARG A 232 -11.29 -24.10 11.13
C ARG A 232 -11.06 -23.22 9.89
N GLU A 233 -12.13 -22.79 9.22
CA GLU A 233 -12.01 -21.87 8.09
C GLU A 233 -11.45 -20.50 8.52
N ALA A 234 -11.95 -19.96 9.64
CA ALA A 234 -11.44 -18.71 10.21
C ALA A 234 -9.97 -18.83 10.65
N GLU A 235 -9.56 -19.97 11.21
CA GLU A 235 -8.16 -20.27 11.50
C GLU A 235 -7.30 -20.24 10.24
N GLY A 236 -7.74 -20.90 9.16
CA GLY A 236 -7.02 -20.92 7.88
C GLY A 236 -6.84 -19.52 7.25
N GLN A 237 -7.70 -18.58 7.61
CA GLN A 237 -7.63 -17.17 7.21
C GLN A 237 -6.80 -16.29 8.17
N GLY A 238 -6.26 -16.86 9.25
CA GLY A 238 -5.54 -16.13 10.30
C GLY A 238 -6.45 -15.29 11.21
N ASN A 239 -7.77 -15.46 11.13
CA ASN A 239 -8.74 -14.73 11.95
C ASN A 239 -9.08 -15.52 13.22
N TYR A 240 -8.14 -15.56 14.16
CA TYR A 240 -8.29 -16.28 15.42
C TYR A 240 -9.43 -15.76 16.29
N ARG A 241 -9.84 -14.50 16.12
CA ARG A 241 -10.98 -13.92 16.83
C ARG A 241 -12.29 -14.58 16.43
N GLU A 242 -12.51 -14.75 15.13
CA GLU A 242 -13.69 -15.45 14.61
C GLU A 242 -13.61 -16.97 14.87
N ALA A 243 -12.40 -17.53 14.86
CA ALA A 243 -12.19 -18.94 15.17
C ALA A 243 -12.61 -19.28 16.62
N VAL A 244 -12.20 -18.48 17.60
CA VAL A 244 -12.61 -18.64 19.02
C VAL A 244 -14.11 -18.39 19.20
N HIS A 245 -14.68 -17.39 18.53
CA HIS A 245 -16.12 -17.12 18.58
C HIS A 245 -16.95 -18.28 18.02
N SER A 246 -16.56 -18.82 16.87
CA SER A 246 -17.20 -19.98 16.26
C SER A 246 -17.05 -21.23 17.13
N ALA A 247 -15.88 -21.43 17.75
CA ALA A 247 -15.64 -22.52 18.70
C ALA A 247 -16.60 -22.42 19.91
N TYR A 248 -16.77 -21.25 20.50
CA TYR A 248 -17.73 -21.05 21.60
C TYR A 248 -19.16 -21.47 21.20
N TRP A 249 -19.64 -21.00 20.04
CA TRP A 249 -20.99 -21.32 19.57
C TRP A 249 -21.17 -22.79 19.18
N ALA A 250 -20.12 -23.49 18.79
CA ALA A 250 -20.14 -24.94 18.65
C ALA A 250 -20.44 -25.63 19.98
N GLY A 251 -19.82 -25.18 21.07
CA GLY A 251 -20.05 -25.70 22.42
C GLY A 251 -21.48 -25.48 22.89
N ILE A 252 -22.05 -24.30 22.64
CA ILE A 252 -23.46 -24.02 22.93
C ILE A 252 -24.39 -24.91 22.09
N ALA A 253 -24.15 -25.02 20.78
CA ALA A 253 -24.94 -25.90 19.92
C ALA A 253 -24.89 -27.36 20.37
N ARG A 254 -23.72 -27.84 20.83
CA ARG A 254 -23.57 -29.18 21.37
C ARG A 254 -24.37 -29.39 22.63
N LEU A 255 -24.33 -28.44 23.56
CA LEU A 255 -25.09 -28.52 24.81
C LEU A 255 -26.60 -28.41 24.59
N GLU A 256 -27.03 -27.65 23.57
CA GLU A 256 -28.41 -27.63 23.10
C GLU A 256 -28.85 -28.99 22.51
N ASP A 257 -27.98 -29.63 21.73
CA ASP A 257 -28.26 -30.96 21.15
C ASP A 257 -28.28 -32.07 22.21
N LEU A 258 -27.48 -31.94 23.28
CA LEU A 258 -27.52 -32.83 24.44
C LEU A 258 -28.70 -32.56 25.37
N GLY A 259 -29.50 -31.52 25.12
CA GLY A 259 -30.64 -31.12 25.96
C GLY A 259 -30.24 -30.45 27.29
N VAL A 260 -28.96 -30.12 27.48
CA VAL A 260 -28.44 -29.45 28.68
C VAL A 260 -28.80 -27.95 28.67
N LEU A 261 -28.87 -27.34 27.48
CA LEU A 261 -29.26 -25.95 27.30
C LEU A 261 -30.53 -25.82 26.45
N PRO A 262 -31.41 -24.85 26.76
CA PRO A 262 -32.54 -24.54 25.90
C PRO A 262 -32.06 -23.91 24.58
N LYS A 263 -32.76 -24.22 23.48
CA LYS A 263 -32.53 -23.61 22.15
C LYS A 263 -33.04 -22.17 22.09
N ASP A 264 -32.42 -21.29 22.87
CA ASP A 264 -32.74 -19.87 22.94
C ASP A 264 -31.47 -19.04 22.74
N ARG A 265 -31.30 -18.50 21.53
CA ARG A 265 -30.13 -17.71 21.11
C ARG A 265 -30.19 -16.23 21.49
N THR A 266 -31.19 -15.82 22.27
CA THR A 266 -31.27 -14.44 22.80
C THR A 266 -30.42 -14.24 24.06
N LYS A 267 -29.94 -15.34 24.66
CA LYS A 267 -29.20 -15.33 25.92
C LYS A 267 -27.75 -14.91 25.73
N THR A 268 -27.24 -14.18 26.70
CA THR A 268 -25.83 -13.81 26.80
C THR A 268 -24.96 -14.99 27.24
N PRO A 269 -23.64 -14.98 26.96
CA PRO A 269 -22.76 -16.08 27.36
C PRO A 269 -22.79 -16.42 28.86
N ARG A 270 -22.87 -15.40 29.72
CA ARG A 270 -22.99 -15.59 31.18
C ARG A 270 -24.34 -16.16 31.60
N GLU A 271 -25.40 -15.94 30.82
CA GLU A 271 -26.71 -16.56 31.06
C GLU A 271 -26.69 -18.05 30.76
N TYR A 272 -26.05 -18.47 29.66
CA TYR A 272 -25.86 -19.90 29.40
C TYR A 272 -25.06 -20.59 30.50
N LEU A 273 -24.01 -19.94 31.01
CA LEU A 273 -23.29 -20.47 32.16
C LEU A 273 -24.20 -20.69 33.37
N ARG A 274 -25.07 -19.71 33.68
CA ARG A 274 -26.03 -19.83 34.79
C ARG A 274 -26.99 -21.01 34.62
N LEU A 275 -27.43 -21.29 33.39
CA LEU A 275 -28.32 -22.41 33.11
C LEU A 275 -27.66 -23.78 33.32
N VAL A 276 -26.35 -23.90 33.09
CA VAL A 276 -25.59 -25.13 33.43
C VAL A 276 -25.38 -25.25 34.95
N VAL A 277 -25.54 -24.16 35.72
CA VAL A 277 -25.44 -24.17 37.19
C VAL A 277 -26.72 -24.61 37.88
N GLU A 278 -27.89 -24.34 37.31
CA GLU A 278 -29.19 -24.69 37.86
C GLU A 278 -29.64 -26.04 37.28
N PRO A 279 -29.37 -27.17 37.95
CA PRO A 279 -29.71 -28.48 37.39
C PRO A 279 -31.22 -28.63 37.29
N ALA A 280 -31.69 -29.20 36.19
CA ALA A 280 -32.98 -29.89 36.19
C ALA A 280 -32.94 -30.97 37.29
N ALA A 281 -34.00 -31.07 38.09
CA ALA A 281 -34.05 -31.94 39.27
C ALA A 281 -33.70 -33.40 38.89
N GLY A 282 -32.48 -33.84 39.19
CA GLY A 282 -31.99 -35.22 38.93
C GLY A 282 -30.59 -35.34 38.32
N GLU A 283 -30.00 -34.28 37.77
CA GLU A 283 -28.81 -34.36 36.89
C GLU A 283 -27.53 -33.71 37.44
N LEU A 284 -27.26 -33.88 38.75
CA LEU A 284 -26.19 -33.16 39.44
C LEU A 284 -24.76 -33.47 38.93
N ARG A 285 -24.48 -34.68 38.44
CA ARG A 285 -23.14 -35.08 37.96
C ARG A 285 -22.85 -34.65 36.51
N SER A 286 -23.81 -34.80 35.59
CA SER A 286 -23.68 -34.37 34.19
C SER A 286 -23.50 -32.86 34.11
N SER A 287 -24.22 -32.10 34.94
CA SER A 287 -24.12 -30.63 34.99
C SER A 287 -22.70 -30.14 35.36
N ARG A 288 -21.98 -30.84 36.25
CA ARG A 288 -20.62 -30.45 36.66
C ARG A 288 -19.57 -30.70 35.58
N ALA A 289 -19.71 -31.79 34.84
CA ALA A 289 -18.76 -32.16 33.77
C ALA A 289 -18.76 -31.16 32.61
N HIS A 290 -19.92 -30.61 32.25
CA HIS A 290 -20.03 -29.61 31.17
C HIS A 290 -19.69 -28.18 31.64
N ARG A 291 -19.74 -27.92 32.94
CA ARG A 291 -19.55 -26.56 33.49
C ARG A 291 -18.13 -26.05 33.33
N GLU A 292 -17.13 -26.84 33.69
CA GLU A 292 -15.73 -26.41 33.66
C GLU A 292 -15.29 -26.05 32.23
N PRO A 293 -15.52 -26.90 31.21
CA PRO A 293 -15.15 -26.57 29.83
C PRO A 293 -15.94 -25.37 29.28
N LEU A 294 -17.24 -25.26 29.60
CA LEU A 294 -18.04 -24.12 29.14
C LEU A 294 -17.57 -22.80 29.79
N THR A 295 -17.17 -22.84 31.06
CA THR A 295 -16.65 -21.67 31.78
C THR A 295 -15.36 -21.18 31.14
N ALA A 296 -14.47 -22.11 30.77
CA ALA A 296 -13.23 -21.79 30.10
C ALA A 296 -13.47 -21.21 28.69
N LEU A 297 -14.35 -21.82 27.89
CA LEU A 297 -14.77 -21.28 26.58
C LEU A 297 -15.37 -19.88 26.67
N THR A 298 -16.24 -19.65 27.67
CA THR A 298 -16.86 -18.34 27.87
C THR A 298 -15.83 -17.29 28.26
N THR A 299 -14.85 -17.66 29.09
CA THR A 299 -13.77 -16.77 29.52
C THR A 299 -12.89 -16.36 28.34
N GLU A 300 -12.52 -17.32 27.48
CA GLU A 300 -11.74 -17.03 26.27
C GLU A 300 -12.52 -16.19 25.25
N LEU A 301 -13.82 -16.49 25.06
CA LEU A 301 -14.70 -15.64 24.26
C LEU A 301 -14.72 -14.20 24.80
N GLU A 302 -14.90 -14.01 26.12
CA GLU A 302 -15.00 -12.67 26.70
C GLU A 302 -13.70 -11.86 26.50
N LYS A 303 -12.54 -12.51 26.64
CA LYS A 303 -11.24 -11.88 26.37
C LYS A 303 -11.05 -11.52 24.89
N VAL A 304 -11.30 -12.48 24.01
CA VAL A 304 -10.97 -12.37 22.58
C VAL A 304 -11.99 -11.52 21.82
N TRP A 305 -13.28 -11.70 22.11
CA TRP A 305 -14.36 -11.07 21.36
C TRP A 305 -14.71 -9.68 21.88
N TYR A 306 -14.93 -9.54 23.20
CA TYR A 306 -15.37 -8.28 23.82
C TYR A 306 -14.20 -7.40 24.23
N ALA A 307 -13.17 -7.95 24.87
CA ALA A 307 -12.01 -7.17 25.28
C ALA A 307 -10.97 -6.98 24.16
N ASN A 308 -11.17 -7.61 22.98
CA ASN A 308 -10.27 -7.59 21.83
C ASN A 308 -8.80 -7.89 22.20
N ARG A 309 -8.58 -8.83 23.12
CA ARG A 309 -7.27 -9.24 23.63
C ARG A 309 -7.07 -10.74 23.47
N GLY A 310 -5.86 -11.16 23.09
CA GLY A 310 -5.47 -12.57 23.11
C GLY A 310 -5.99 -13.42 21.95
N ALA A 311 -6.39 -12.84 20.82
CA ALA A 311 -6.70 -13.60 19.61
C ALA A 311 -5.41 -14.21 19.03
N SER A 312 -5.09 -15.44 19.44
CA SER A 312 -3.87 -16.14 19.02
C SER A 312 -4.16 -17.61 18.64
N PRO A 313 -3.25 -18.27 17.90
CA PRO A 313 -3.35 -19.70 17.61
C PRO A 313 -3.44 -20.57 18.87
N GLU A 314 -2.79 -20.16 19.97
CA GLU A 314 -2.82 -20.84 21.26
C GLU A 314 -4.22 -20.76 21.88
N ALA A 315 -4.84 -19.58 21.88
CA ALA A 315 -6.19 -19.38 22.41
C ALA A 315 -7.22 -20.20 21.63
N PHE A 316 -7.05 -20.31 20.31
CA PHE A 316 -7.90 -21.17 19.49
C PHE A 316 -7.71 -22.66 19.81
N ARG A 317 -6.46 -23.14 19.90
CA ARG A 317 -6.15 -24.52 20.29
C ARG A 317 -6.71 -24.88 21.67
N GLU A 318 -6.63 -23.97 22.64
CA GLU A 318 -7.20 -24.19 23.97
C GLU A 318 -8.73 -24.27 23.92
N SER A 319 -9.37 -23.42 23.10
CA SER A 319 -10.81 -23.48 22.85
C SER A 319 -11.24 -24.84 22.25
N LEU A 320 -10.44 -25.41 21.35
CA LEU A 320 -10.69 -26.75 20.81
C LEU A 320 -10.60 -27.84 21.89
N ARG A 321 -9.61 -27.78 22.80
CA ARG A 321 -9.51 -28.74 23.92
C ARG A 321 -10.75 -28.71 24.81
N HIS A 322 -11.29 -27.52 25.09
CA HIS A 322 -12.52 -27.40 25.86
C HIS A 322 -13.76 -27.91 25.11
N LEU A 323 -13.80 -27.79 23.78
CA LEU A 323 -14.86 -28.40 22.98
C LEU A 323 -14.84 -29.93 23.01
N GLU A 324 -13.66 -30.54 22.95
CA GLU A 324 -13.51 -31.99 23.12
C GLU A 324 -14.01 -32.43 24.49
N ALA A 325 -13.68 -31.66 25.54
CA ALA A 325 -14.16 -31.91 26.89
C ALA A 325 -15.69 -31.74 27.04
N LEU A 326 -16.36 -30.97 26.17
CA LEU A 326 -17.82 -30.90 26.04
C LEU A 326 -18.42 -32.04 25.19
N GLY A 327 -17.59 -32.96 24.70
CA GLY A 327 -18.02 -34.10 23.89
C GLY A 327 -18.27 -33.76 22.43
N CYS A 328 -17.59 -32.76 21.87
CA CYS A 328 -17.52 -32.52 20.43
C CYS A 328 -16.33 -33.29 19.82
N PRO A 329 -16.54 -34.31 18.97
CA PRO A 329 -15.42 -34.95 18.27
C PRO A 329 -14.86 -34.00 17.19
N LEU A 330 -13.55 -33.73 17.27
CA LEU A 330 -12.82 -32.83 16.38
C LEU A 330 -12.01 -33.61 15.33
N GLU A 331 -12.66 -34.44 14.51
CA GLU A 331 -11.99 -35.06 13.35
C GLU A 331 -11.72 -34.03 12.24
#